data_AF-A0A2H0G2F3-F1
#
_entry.id   AF-A0A2H0G2F3-F1
#
_cell.length_a   1.000
_cell.length_b   1.000
_cell.length_c   1.000
_cell.angle_alpha   90.00
_cell.angle_beta   90.00
_cell.angle_gamma   90.00
#
_symmetry.space_group_name_H-M   'P 1'
#
loop_
_entity.id
_entity.type
_entity.pdbx_description
1 polymer ?
#
loop_
_entity_poly.entity_id
_entity_poly.type
_entity_poly.pdbx_seq_one_letter_code
_entity_poly.pdbx_strand_id
1 'polypeptide(L)'
;MLFKVFDGTAVVKDLSLHEPFGRVPRLSATLDMRNLDLDLLTSAFSFGNMQGRIDVSVAGLELSDWRPVQFDAKVASSPGNYPKKISQKAVQSISSLGGVGAAAAIQRSFLSFFEQFGYERIGLSCALRNGVCLMDGVEPAPHGYVIVKGGGIPAISVIGYNHQVSWDELLERLKRVTQKNVKPVIQ
;
A
#
# COMPACT_ATOMS: atom_id res chain seq x y z
N MET A 1 -15.06 16.39 -3.41
CA MET A 1 -15.12 16.55 -1.93
C MET A 1 -13.70 16.50 -1.38
N LEU A 2 -13.34 17.32 -0.39
CA LEU A 2 -12.00 17.34 0.24
C LEU A 2 -12.12 17.10 1.76
N PHE A 3 -11.25 16.27 2.32
CA PHE A 3 -11.18 16.00 3.75
C PHE A 3 -9.74 15.78 4.21
N LYS A 4 -9.49 15.95 5.52
CA LYS A 4 -8.20 15.65 6.15
C LYS A 4 -8.16 14.20 6.60
N VAL A 5 -7.05 13.51 6.35
CA VAL A 5 -6.85 12.11 6.75
C VAL A 5 -5.35 11.88 6.99
N PHE A 6 -4.98 11.26 8.10
CA PHE A 6 -3.58 10.97 8.47
C PHE A 6 -2.62 12.15 8.26
N ASP A 7 -3.00 13.35 8.74
CA ASP A 7 -2.22 14.60 8.57
C ASP A 7 -1.91 14.99 7.10
N GLY A 8 -2.67 14.44 6.16
CA GLY A 8 -2.69 14.82 4.75
C GLY A 8 -4.09 15.20 4.30
N THR A 9 -4.27 15.23 2.98
CA THR A 9 -5.56 15.56 2.35
C THR A 9 -6.00 14.42 1.45
N ALA A 10 -7.30 14.24 1.35
CA ALA A 10 -7.93 13.32 0.41
C ALA A 10 -9.04 14.03 -0.33
N VAL A 11 -9.09 13.79 -1.63
CA VAL A 11 -10.04 14.37 -2.57
C VAL A 11 -10.71 13.25 -3.33
N VAL A 12 -12.03 13.26 -3.33
CA VAL A 12 -12.86 12.38 -4.16
C VAL A 12 -13.49 13.22 -5.27
N LYS A 13 -13.32 12.74 -6.51
CA LYS A 13 -13.81 13.34 -7.75
C LYS A 13 -14.68 12.34 -8.49
N ASP A 14 -15.50 12.85 -9.41
CA ASP A 14 -16.26 12.04 -10.38
C ASP A 14 -17.08 10.92 -9.73
N LEU A 15 -17.60 11.17 -8.52
CA LEU A 15 -18.41 10.23 -7.79
C LEU A 15 -19.76 10.08 -8.49
N SER A 16 -20.04 8.89 -8.99
CA SER A 16 -21.33 8.53 -9.59
C SER A 16 -21.83 7.23 -8.99
N LEU A 17 -23.14 7.15 -8.74
CA LEU A 17 -23.82 5.97 -8.23
C LEU A 17 -24.97 5.62 -9.17
N HIS A 18 -24.92 4.43 -9.73
CA HIS A 18 -25.90 3.90 -10.65
C HIS A 18 -26.67 2.75 -9.99
N GLU A 19 -28.00 2.79 -10.12
CA GLU A 19 -28.91 1.77 -9.58
C GLU A 19 -28.68 1.47 -8.09
N PRO A 20 -28.69 2.48 -7.20
CA PRO A 20 -28.38 2.30 -5.77
C PRO A 20 -29.29 1.30 -5.05
N PHE A 21 -30.54 1.16 -5.53
CA PHE A 21 -31.54 0.22 -5.03
C PHE A 21 -31.77 -0.97 -5.98
N GLY A 22 -30.92 -1.12 -6.99
CA GLY A 22 -30.93 -2.23 -7.93
C GLY A 22 -30.30 -3.48 -7.33
N ARG A 23 -30.38 -4.59 -8.06
CA ARG A 23 -29.78 -5.88 -7.64
C ARG A 23 -28.26 -5.87 -7.66
N VAL A 24 -27.66 -5.01 -8.49
CA VAL A 24 -26.21 -4.88 -8.66
C VAL A 24 -25.87 -3.39 -8.70
N PRO A 25 -25.72 -2.73 -7.54
CA PRO A 25 -25.36 -1.32 -7.50
C PRO A 25 -23.96 -1.10 -8.07
N ARG A 26 -23.78 -0.01 -8.82
CA ARG A 26 -22.49 0.38 -9.40
C ARG A 26 -22.07 1.75 -8.92
N LEU A 27 -20.82 1.86 -8.46
CA LEU A 27 -20.23 3.12 -8.02
C LEU A 27 -18.95 3.37 -8.80
N SER A 28 -18.77 4.60 -9.30
CA SER A 28 -17.51 5.04 -9.89
C SER A 28 -16.94 6.24 -9.14
N ALA A 29 -15.61 6.34 -9.05
CA ALA A 29 -14.94 7.49 -8.46
C ALA A 29 -13.47 7.61 -8.90
N THR A 30 -12.90 8.78 -8.66
CA THR A 30 -11.45 9.01 -8.66
C THR A 30 -11.04 9.52 -7.29
N LEU A 31 -9.97 8.97 -6.71
CA LEU A 31 -9.44 9.35 -5.41
C LEU A 31 -8.01 9.86 -5.55
N ASP A 32 -7.74 11.02 -4.97
CA ASP A 32 -6.41 11.61 -4.85
C ASP A 32 -6.14 11.90 -3.37
N MET A 33 -5.09 11.33 -2.80
CA MET A 33 -4.62 11.61 -1.45
C MET A 33 -3.19 12.11 -1.50
N ARG A 34 -2.89 13.15 -0.73
CA ARG A 34 -1.60 13.85 -0.78
C ARG A 34 -1.02 14.01 0.61
N ASN A 35 0.30 13.83 0.67
CA ASN A 35 1.12 14.11 1.85
C ASN A 35 0.65 13.37 3.13
N LEU A 36 0.15 12.15 2.97
CA LEU A 36 -0.29 11.32 4.09
C LEU A 36 0.91 10.98 4.97
N ASP A 37 0.76 11.15 6.27
CA ASP A 37 1.77 10.76 7.24
C ASP A 37 1.80 9.24 7.38
N LEU A 38 2.94 8.64 7.00
CA LEU A 38 3.09 7.20 6.96
C LEU A 38 3.18 6.60 8.36
N ASP A 39 3.62 7.38 9.35
CA ASP A 39 3.72 6.94 10.74
C ASP A 39 2.33 6.77 11.36
N LEU A 40 1.48 7.78 11.15
CA LEU A 40 0.07 7.73 11.54
C LEU A 40 -0.68 6.59 10.83
N LEU A 41 -0.49 6.46 9.52
CA LEU A 41 -1.14 5.43 8.72
C LEU A 41 -0.77 4.02 9.20
N THR A 42 0.52 3.73 9.32
CA THR A 42 1.00 2.36 9.59
C THR A 42 0.82 1.93 11.04
N SER A 43 0.82 2.90 11.97
CA SER A 43 0.49 2.68 13.38
C SER A 43 -0.97 2.30 13.58
N ALA A 44 -1.89 2.90 12.81
CA ALA A 44 -3.33 2.59 12.89
C ALA A 44 -3.67 1.13 12.52
N PHE A 45 -2.82 0.46 11.74
CA PHE A 45 -3.10 -0.86 11.18
C PHE A 45 -2.12 -1.96 11.63
N SER A 46 -1.43 -1.82 12.76
CA SER A 46 -0.47 -2.84 13.22
C SER A 46 0.59 -3.26 12.17
N PHE A 47 0.82 -2.44 11.14
CA PHE A 47 1.65 -2.79 9.98
C PHE A 47 3.15 -2.79 10.34
N GLY A 48 3.51 -2.12 11.43
CA GLY A 48 4.88 -1.78 11.81
C GLY A 48 5.11 -0.29 11.63
N ASN A 49 6.14 0.25 12.27
CA ASN A 49 6.46 1.68 12.18
C ASN A 49 7.10 2.00 10.82
N MET A 50 6.63 3.07 10.18
CA MET A 50 7.20 3.63 8.95
C MET A 50 7.13 5.16 9.01
N GLN A 51 8.28 5.82 8.95
CA GLN A 51 8.36 7.27 8.87
C GLN A 51 8.45 7.73 7.42
N GLY A 52 7.75 8.79 7.08
CA GLY A 52 7.78 9.41 5.78
C GLY A 52 6.42 9.94 5.37
N ARG A 53 6.29 10.41 4.13
CA ARG A 53 5.01 10.83 3.56
C ARG A 53 4.75 10.17 2.22
N ILE A 54 3.48 9.84 1.98
CA ILE A 54 3.05 9.19 0.74
C ILE A 54 1.87 9.93 0.09
N ASP A 55 1.84 9.83 -1.23
CA ASP A 55 0.71 10.18 -2.06
C ASP A 55 0.04 8.88 -2.54
N VAL A 56 -1.28 8.91 -2.65
CA VAL A 56 -2.09 7.81 -3.16
C VAL A 56 -3.00 8.34 -4.25
N SER A 57 -3.03 7.70 -5.41
CA SER A 57 -3.99 8.01 -6.48
C SER A 57 -4.69 6.73 -6.89
N VAL A 58 -6.01 6.78 -7.00
CA VAL A 58 -6.85 5.71 -7.55
C VAL A 58 -7.71 6.31 -8.66
N ALA A 59 -7.38 5.97 -9.90
CA ALA A 59 -8.11 6.42 -11.08
C ALA A 59 -9.04 5.33 -11.59
N GLY A 60 -10.18 5.73 -12.15
CA GLY A 60 -11.13 4.82 -12.78
C GLY A 60 -11.63 3.72 -11.84
N LEU A 61 -11.87 4.05 -10.56
CA LEU A 61 -12.45 3.09 -9.62
C LEU A 61 -13.86 2.77 -10.07
N GLU A 62 -14.13 1.48 -10.24
CA GLU A 62 -15.46 0.95 -10.46
C GLU A 62 -15.73 -0.16 -9.44
N LEU A 63 -16.85 -0.01 -8.74
CA LEU A 63 -17.40 -1.01 -7.85
C LEU A 63 -18.64 -1.61 -8.52
N SER A 64 -18.75 -2.94 -8.47
CA SER A 64 -19.97 -3.69 -8.81
C SER A 64 -20.35 -4.50 -7.59
N ASP A 65 -21.59 -4.37 -7.13
CA ASP A 65 -22.06 -5.00 -5.89
C ASP A 65 -21.10 -4.72 -4.71
N TRP A 66 -20.68 -3.45 -4.59
CA TRP A 66 -19.73 -2.97 -3.57
C TRP A 66 -18.34 -3.61 -3.59
N ARG A 67 -17.99 -4.35 -4.65
CA ARG A 67 -16.68 -4.96 -4.84
C ARG A 67 -15.92 -4.24 -5.95
N PRO A 68 -14.62 -3.91 -5.77
CA PRO A 68 -13.81 -3.34 -6.83
C PRO A 68 -13.69 -4.33 -7.99
N VAL A 69 -14.02 -3.88 -9.20
CA VAL A 69 -13.86 -4.65 -10.44
C VAL A 69 -12.80 -4.06 -11.36
N GLN A 70 -12.55 -2.75 -11.23
CA GLN A 70 -11.56 -2.03 -12.02
C GLN A 70 -11.05 -0.81 -11.24
N PHE A 71 -9.75 -0.54 -11.35
CA PHE A 71 -9.09 0.71 -10.98
C PHE A 71 -7.63 0.70 -11.40
N ASP A 72 -7.00 1.86 -11.40
CA ASP A 72 -5.54 2.03 -11.43
C ASP A 72 -5.10 2.77 -10.16
N ALA A 73 -4.48 2.03 -9.23
CA ALA A 73 -4.02 2.55 -7.95
C ALA A 73 -2.50 2.71 -7.95
N LYS A 74 -2.02 3.79 -7.34
CA LYS A 74 -0.60 4.05 -7.13
C LYS A 74 -0.39 4.66 -5.75
N VAL A 75 0.56 4.11 -5.01
CA VAL A 75 1.13 4.67 -3.80
C VAL A 75 2.57 5.04 -4.11
N ALA A 76 3.01 6.23 -3.70
CA ALA A 76 4.39 6.67 -3.89
C ALA A 76 4.82 7.63 -2.77
N SER A 77 6.11 7.71 -2.48
CA SER A 77 6.65 8.75 -1.59
C SER A 77 6.30 10.14 -2.10
N SER A 78 5.77 10.99 -1.22
CA SER A 78 5.55 12.40 -1.50
C SER A 78 6.89 13.13 -1.63
N PRO A 79 7.01 14.19 -2.45
CA PRO A 79 8.20 15.03 -2.44
C PRO A 79 8.37 15.72 -1.08
N GLY A 80 9.61 15.96 -0.65
CA GLY A 80 9.91 16.70 0.58
C GLY A 80 11.11 16.17 1.36
N ASN A 81 11.48 16.90 2.42
CA ASN A 81 12.51 16.50 3.36
C ASN A 81 11.89 16.13 4.70
N TYR A 82 11.99 14.86 5.07
CA TYR A 82 11.45 14.28 6.29
C TYR A 82 12.16 12.95 6.57
N PRO A 83 12.16 12.46 7.82
CA PRO A 83 12.74 11.17 8.14
C PRO A 83 12.08 10.04 7.35
N LYS A 84 12.90 9.16 6.76
CA LYS A 84 12.46 7.99 6.02
C LYS A 84 13.06 6.75 6.66
N LYS A 85 12.30 6.17 7.59
CA LYS A 85 12.71 4.99 8.34
C LYS A 85 11.64 3.94 8.28
N ILE A 86 12.05 2.67 8.28
CA ILE A 86 11.16 1.53 8.22
C ILE A 86 11.59 0.51 9.28
N SER A 87 10.65 0.07 10.10
CA SER A 87 10.90 -0.99 11.08
C SER A 87 11.00 -2.36 10.41
N GLN A 88 11.68 -3.31 11.06
CA GLN A 88 11.71 -4.70 10.61
C GLN A 88 10.32 -5.29 10.40
N LYS A 89 9.39 -4.99 11.33
CA LYS A 89 8.00 -5.44 11.24
C LYS A 89 7.34 -4.93 9.96
N ALA A 90 7.54 -3.66 9.61
CA ALA A 90 7.01 -3.09 8.37
C ALA A 90 7.62 -3.73 7.12
N VAL A 91 8.93 -4.02 7.13
CA VAL A 91 9.60 -4.76 6.05
C VAL A 91 8.97 -6.15 5.87
N GLN A 92 8.74 -6.88 6.97
CA GLN A 92 8.10 -8.20 6.95
C GLN A 92 6.64 -8.11 6.46
N SER A 93 5.90 -7.11 6.93
CA SER A 93 4.53 -6.81 6.49
C SER A 93 4.44 -6.61 4.98
N ILE A 94 5.28 -5.73 4.39
CA ILE A 94 5.33 -5.51 2.94
C ILE A 94 5.67 -6.81 2.20
N SER A 95 6.70 -7.51 2.66
CA SER A 95 7.17 -8.74 2.01
C SER A 95 6.10 -9.84 2.02
N SER A 96 5.27 -9.90 3.07
CA SER A 96 4.17 -10.86 3.14
C SER A 96 3.02 -10.56 2.18
N LEU A 97 2.90 -9.32 1.67
CA LEU A 97 1.95 -8.96 0.62
C LEU A 97 2.37 -9.55 -0.75
N GLY A 98 3.69 -9.63 -1.01
CA GLY A 98 4.27 -10.13 -2.26
C GLY A 98 4.15 -11.64 -2.51
N GLY A 99 3.74 -12.42 -1.49
CA GLY A 99 3.46 -13.85 -1.60
C GLY A 99 4.61 -14.77 -1.19
N VAL A 100 4.40 -16.07 -1.42
CA VAL A 100 5.28 -17.17 -0.99
C VAL A 100 6.59 -17.09 -1.79
N GLY A 101 7.60 -16.41 -1.24
CA GLY A 101 8.91 -16.19 -1.89
C GLY A 101 9.51 -14.81 -1.59
N ALA A 102 8.67 -13.76 -1.53
CA ALA A 102 9.12 -12.40 -1.21
C ALA A 102 9.67 -12.28 0.23
N ALA A 103 9.10 -13.03 1.18
CA ALA A 103 9.62 -13.10 2.55
C ALA A 103 10.93 -13.91 2.69
N ALA A 104 11.24 -14.81 1.75
CA ALA A 104 12.42 -15.69 1.80
C ALA A 104 13.70 -14.99 1.32
N ALA A 105 13.57 -13.95 0.49
CA ALA A 105 14.69 -13.17 -0.05
C ALA A 105 15.20 -12.06 0.90
N ILE A 106 14.57 -11.88 2.05
CA ILE A 106 15.04 -10.92 3.05
C ILE A 106 16.27 -11.50 3.75
N GLN A 107 17.38 -10.78 3.70
CA GLN A 107 18.62 -11.18 4.36
C GLN A 107 18.43 -11.19 5.90
N ARG A 108 18.09 -12.36 6.44
CA ARG A 108 17.78 -12.58 7.87
C ARG A 108 18.87 -12.10 8.82
N SER A 109 20.13 -12.07 8.38
CA SER A 109 21.28 -11.68 9.20
C SER A 109 21.30 -10.20 9.61
N PHE A 110 20.59 -9.32 8.90
CA PHE A 110 20.60 -7.88 9.20
C PHE A 110 19.45 -7.43 10.12
N LEU A 111 18.39 -8.24 10.21
CA LEU A 111 17.22 -7.96 11.04
C LEU A 111 17.55 -8.09 12.55
N SER A 112 18.50 -8.92 12.97
CA SER A 112 18.76 -9.09 14.41
C SER A 112 19.48 -7.91 15.09
N PHE A 113 20.13 -7.01 14.33
CA PHE A 113 21.01 -5.97 14.90
C PHE A 113 20.42 -4.56 14.89
N PHE A 114 19.40 -4.28 14.06
CA PHE A 114 18.87 -2.92 13.86
C PHE A 114 17.35 -2.89 13.94
N GLU A 115 16.78 -2.09 14.85
CA GLU A 115 15.32 -1.96 14.99
C GLU A 115 14.66 -1.25 13.79
N GLN A 116 15.41 -0.36 13.12
CA GLN A 116 14.95 0.46 12.01
C GLN A 116 16.01 0.58 10.91
N PHE A 117 15.55 0.72 9.67
CA PHE A 117 16.37 0.93 8.48
C PHE A 117 15.98 2.23 7.78
N GLY A 118 16.92 2.89 7.14
CA GLY A 118 16.65 3.99 6.22
C GLY A 118 16.15 3.50 4.86
N TYR A 119 15.32 4.31 4.21
CA TYR A 119 14.92 4.11 2.82
C TYR A 119 14.88 5.44 2.06
N GLU A 120 15.05 5.41 0.74
CA GLU A 120 15.03 6.60 -0.11
C GLU A 120 13.61 6.87 -0.64
N ARG A 121 12.96 5.83 -1.15
CA ARG A 121 11.62 5.89 -1.77
C ARG A 121 10.84 4.61 -1.51
N ILE A 122 9.52 4.76 -1.43
CA ILE A 122 8.56 3.66 -1.44
C ILE A 122 7.55 3.91 -2.55
N GLY A 123 7.08 2.85 -3.18
CA GLY A 123 5.99 2.93 -4.14
C GLY A 123 5.51 1.56 -4.58
N LEU A 124 4.23 1.51 -4.89
CA LEU A 124 3.52 0.31 -5.31
C LEU A 124 2.37 0.74 -6.21
N SER A 125 2.18 0.08 -7.34
CA SER A 125 1.00 0.25 -8.18
C SER A 125 0.22 -1.05 -8.33
N CYS A 126 -1.06 -0.90 -8.63
CA CYS A 126 -1.99 -1.98 -8.87
C CYS A 126 -2.99 -1.53 -9.93
N ALA A 127 -2.91 -2.10 -11.14
CA ALA A 127 -3.97 -1.97 -12.13
C ALA A 127 -4.88 -3.21 -12.06
N LEU A 128 -6.07 -3.06 -11.48
CA LEU A 128 -7.04 -4.14 -11.34
C LEU A 128 -7.81 -4.35 -12.63
N ARG A 129 -7.71 -5.54 -13.22
CA ARG A 129 -8.51 -5.98 -14.37
C ARG A 129 -8.87 -7.45 -14.19
N ASN A 130 -10.14 -7.81 -14.36
CA ASN A 130 -10.62 -9.20 -14.31
C ASN A 130 -10.20 -9.97 -13.03
N GLY A 131 -10.20 -9.31 -11.88
CA GLY A 131 -9.80 -9.92 -10.60
C GLY A 131 -8.29 -10.12 -10.43
N VAL A 132 -7.47 -9.67 -11.38
CA VAL A 132 -6.01 -9.69 -11.30
C VAL A 132 -5.50 -8.26 -11.17
N CYS A 133 -4.64 -8.06 -10.19
CA CYS A 133 -3.91 -6.82 -10.04
C CYS A 133 -2.54 -6.95 -10.73
N LEU A 134 -2.31 -6.07 -11.71
CA LEU A 134 -1.01 -5.89 -12.34
C LEU A 134 -0.16 -4.98 -11.44
N MET A 135 0.86 -5.57 -10.82
CA MET A 135 1.71 -4.93 -9.82
C MET A 135 2.97 -4.33 -10.44
N ASP A 136 3.39 -3.17 -9.92
CA ASP A 136 4.71 -2.58 -10.19
C ASP A 136 5.19 -1.76 -8.97
N GLY A 137 6.42 -1.27 -9.03
CA GLY A 137 7.11 -0.57 -7.94
C GLY A 137 7.64 0.81 -8.32
N VAL A 138 8.66 1.26 -7.59
CA VAL A 138 9.36 2.51 -7.87
C VAL A 138 10.34 2.40 -9.05
N GLU A 139 10.89 1.21 -9.27
CA GLU A 139 11.78 0.91 -10.40
C GLU A 139 11.81 -0.60 -10.71
N PRO A 140 12.13 -0.99 -11.95
CA PRO A 140 12.31 -2.39 -12.32
C PRO A 140 13.49 -3.05 -11.59
N ALA A 141 13.38 -4.34 -11.32
CA ALA A 141 14.45 -5.20 -10.82
C ALA A 141 14.61 -6.43 -11.74
N PRO A 142 15.76 -7.12 -11.75
CA PRO A 142 16.02 -8.22 -12.69
C PRO A 142 14.96 -9.32 -12.75
N HIS A 143 14.26 -9.58 -11.63
CA HIS A 143 13.20 -10.58 -11.53
C HIS A 143 11.92 -10.02 -10.91
N GLY A 144 11.67 -8.71 -11.03
CA GLY A 144 10.51 -8.09 -10.42
C GLY A 144 10.58 -6.56 -10.38
N TYR A 145 10.16 -5.98 -9.27
CA TYR A 145 10.08 -4.53 -9.08
C TYR A 145 10.43 -4.16 -7.64
N VAL A 146 11.06 -2.99 -7.46
CA VAL A 146 11.43 -2.48 -6.15
C VAL A 146 10.21 -1.80 -5.51
N ILE A 147 9.77 -2.27 -4.35
CA ILE A 147 8.68 -1.66 -3.57
C ILE A 147 9.26 -0.58 -2.65
N VAL A 148 10.34 -0.93 -1.96
CA VAL A 148 11.09 -0.04 -1.08
C VAL A 148 12.52 0.01 -1.57
N LYS A 149 13.00 1.20 -1.91
CA LYS A 149 14.40 1.44 -2.28
C LYS A 149 15.17 1.86 -1.05
N GLY A 150 16.15 1.06 -0.64
CA GLY A 150 17.00 1.37 0.50
C GLY A 150 17.82 2.64 0.31
N GLY A 151 18.09 3.36 1.41
CA GLY A 151 18.90 4.57 1.42
C GLY A 151 19.42 4.88 2.82
N GLY A 152 20.62 5.46 2.91
CA GLY A 152 21.29 5.69 4.19
C GLY A 152 22.00 4.44 4.75
N ILE A 153 22.37 4.47 6.04
CA ILE A 153 23.03 3.36 6.73
C ILE A 153 22.44 3.26 8.15
N PRO A 154 21.87 2.11 8.56
CA PRO A 154 21.63 0.90 7.78
C PRO A 154 20.46 1.08 6.78
N ALA A 155 20.55 0.53 5.56
CA ALA A 155 19.50 0.61 4.54
C ALA A 155 18.88 -0.76 4.24
N ILE A 156 17.62 -0.77 3.79
CA ILE A 156 16.95 -2.00 3.33
C ILE A 156 16.11 -1.75 2.08
N SER A 157 16.20 -2.69 1.13
CA SER A 157 15.36 -2.73 -0.06
C SER A 157 14.39 -3.89 0.01
N VAL A 158 13.18 -3.70 -0.53
CA VAL A 158 12.15 -4.73 -0.64
C VAL A 158 11.76 -4.88 -2.11
N ILE A 159 11.82 -6.12 -2.60
CA ILE A 159 11.53 -6.46 -4.01
C ILE A 159 10.27 -7.33 -4.06
N GLY A 160 9.34 -6.96 -4.93
CA GLY A 160 8.23 -7.81 -5.34
C GLY A 160 8.60 -8.58 -6.61
N TYR A 161 8.21 -9.84 -6.71
CA TYR A 161 8.56 -10.72 -7.84
C TYR A 161 7.36 -11.05 -8.74
N ASN A 162 6.14 -10.98 -8.18
CA ASN A 162 4.92 -11.33 -8.90
C ASN A 162 4.24 -10.07 -9.43
N HIS A 163 4.31 -9.86 -10.75
CA HIS A 163 3.61 -8.77 -11.43
C HIS A 163 2.11 -9.02 -11.60
N GLN A 164 1.64 -10.26 -11.43
CA GLN A 164 0.22 -10.60 -11.53
C GLN A 164 -0.19 -11.28 -10.23
N VAL A 165 -1.09 -10.63 -9.49
CA VAL A 165 -1.55 -11.12 -8.19
C VAL A 165 -3.07 -11.14 -8.19
N SER A 166 -3.68 -12.24 -7.75
CA SER A 166 -5.13 -12.29 -7.53
C SER A 166 -5.52 -11.19 -6.54
N TRP A 167 -6.53 -10.39 -6.90
CA TRP A 167 -7.01 -9.31 -6.04
C TRP A 167 -7.53 -9.83 -4.70
N ASP A 168 -8.26 -10.95 -4.72
CA ASP A 168 -8.78 -11.57 -3.50
C ASP A 168 -7.64 -12.06 -2.60
N GLU A 169 -6.63 -12.69 -3.20
CA GLU A 169 -5.44 -13.12 -2.46
C GLU A 169 -4.68 -11.92 -1.86
N LEU A 170 -4.53 -10.83 -2.60
CA LEU A 170 -3.89 -9.61 -2.12
C LEU A 170 -4.66 -9.02 -0.94
N LEU A 171 -6.00 -8.96 -1.02
CA LEU A 171 -6.86 -8.50 0.06
C LEU A 171 -6.76 -9.38 1.30
N GLU A 172 -6.73 -10.71 1.14
CA GLU A 172 -6.54 -11.63 2.26
C GLU A 172 -5.19 -11.45 2.94
N ARG A 173 -4.12 -11.29 2.16
CA ARG A 173 -2.77 -11.00 2.67
C ARG A 173 -2.76 -9.67 3.42
N LEU A 174 -3.35 -8.62 2.85
CA LEU A 174 -3.45 -7.30 3.48
C LEU A 174 -4.21 -7.38 4.81
N LYS A 175 -5.37 -8.05 4.86
CA LYS A 175 -6.14 -8.24 6.09
C LYS A 175 -5.31 -8.92 7.18
N ARG A 176 -4.55 -9.97 6.86
CA ARG A 176 -3.69 -10.66 7.84
C ARG A 176 -2.62 -9.75 8.44
N VAL A 177 -2.09 -8.83 7.64
CA VAL A 177 -1.07 -7.87 8.08
C VAL A 177 -1.68 -6.75 8.92
N THR A 178 -2.90 -6.30 8.59
CA THR A 178 -3.53 -5.14 9.22
C THR A 178 -4.37 -5.45 10.46
N GLN A 179 -4.94 -6.65 10.57
CA GLN A 179 -5.90 -7.00 11.62
C GLN A 179 -5.28 -7.36 12.98
N LYS A 180 -3.96 -7.35 13.13
CA LYS A 180 -3.31 -7.87 14.35
C LYS A 180 -3.56 -7.08 15.64
N ASN A 181 -4.36 -6.01 15.67
CA ASN A 181 -4.97 -5.44 16.90
C ASN A 181 -6.00 -4.32 16.60
N VAL A 182 -7.05 -4.59 15.82
CA VAL A 182 -8.22 -3.68 15.84
C VAL A 182 -9.14 -4.15 16.95
N LYS A 183 -8.94 -3.64 18.18
CA LYS A 183 -10.04 -3.62 19.16
C LYS A 183 -11.06 -2.63 18.60
N PRO A 184 -12.30 -3.05 18.29
CA PRO A 184 -13.32 -2.10 17.87
C PRO A 184 -13.56 -1.14 19.03
N VAL A 185 -13.18 0.13 18.85
CA VAL A 185 -13.65 1.20 19.72
C VAL A 185 -15.08 1.48 19.26
N ILE A 186 -16.03 0.84 19.93
CA ILE A 186 -17.44 1.21 19.84
C ILE A 186 -17.59 2.43 20.75
N GLN A 187 -17.84 3.60 20.15
CA GLN A 187 -18.47 4.73 20.84
C GLN A 187 -19.97 4.64 20.64
#